data_AF-A0A060TEE8-F1
#
_entry.id   AF-A0A060TEE8-F1
#
_cell.length_a   1.000
_cell.length_b   1.000
_cell.length_c   1.000
_cell.angle_alpha   90.00
_cell.angle_beta   90.00
_cell.angle_gamma   90.00
#
_symmetry.space_group_name_H-M   'P 1'
#
loop_
_entity.id
_entity.type
_entity.pdbx_description
1 polymer ?
#
loop_
_entity_poly.entity_id
_entity_poly.type
_entity_poly.pdbx_seq_one_letter_code
_entity_poly.pdbx_strand_id
1 'polypeptide(L)'
;MGHYEFMEKALEWAKVALNSDEVPVACVFVHNGEVIAEGMNDTNASLCGTRHAEFVAIEKILQKHPASIFEETDLYVTVEPCVMCASALRQLKIRAVYFGCANDRFGGCGSVLRINNDPSVDPPYRCFPGFYREEAIMLLREFYVRENSRAPVPRSKKNRELKHEFAPFDYTEYIESEEEFIELYGRQELHKWHDSVARKEHAKKRKTAPSVQPLN
;
A
#
# COMPACT_ATOMS: atom_id res chain seq x y z
N MET A 1 -7.10 -3.54 -19.39
CA MET A 1 -6.76 -2.41 -18.52
C MET A 1 -5.36 -2.61 -17.95
N GLY A 2 -4.59 -1.54 -17.78
CA GLY A 2 -3.27 -1.56 -17.14
C GLY A 2 -3.32 -1.40 -15.61
N HIS A 3 -2.20 -1.64 -14.92
CA HIS A 3 -2.13 -1.52 -13.45
C HIS A 3 -2.54 -0.13 -12.93
N TYR A 4 -2.16 0.93 -13.63
CA TYR A 4 -2.57 2.30 -13.27
C TYR A 4 -4.10 2.48 -13.35
N GLU A 5 -4.76 1.98 -14.38
CA GLU A 5 -6.21 2.12 -14.53
C GLU A 5 -6.99 1.39 -13.43
N PHE A 6 -6.48 0.27 -12.91
CA PHE A 6 -7.07 -0.39 -11.75
C PHE A 6 -6.79 0.33 -10.43
N MET A 7 -5.58 0.89 -10.25
CA MET A 7 -5.28 1.71 -9.09
C MET A 7 -6.10 3.01 -9.07
N GLU A 8 -6.38 3.60 -10.24
CA GLU A 8 -7.26 4.75 -10.36
C GLU A 8 -8.67 4.45 -9.83
N LYS A 9 -9.23 3.28 -10.18
CA LYS A 9 -10.50 2.80 -9.58
C LYS A 9 -10.43 2.64 -8.07
N ALA A 10 -9.31 2.13 -7.53
CA ALA A 10 -9.12 2.07 -6.08
C ALA A 10 -9.08 3.48 -5.45
N LEU A 11 -8.46 4.46 -6.10
CA LEU A 11 -8.45 5.85 -5.65
C LEU A 11 -9.82 6.51 -5.69
N GLU A 12 -10.66 6.19 -6.68
CA GLU A 12 -12.05 6.65 -6.71
C GLU A 12 -12.81 6.20 -5.45
N TRP A 13 -12.67 4.94 -5.05
CA TRP A 13 -13.25 4.44 -3.81
C TRP A 13 -12.60 5.05 -2.55
N ALA A 14 -11.31 5.35 -2.57
CA ALA A 14 -10.66 6.04 -1.46
C ALA A 14 -11.20 7.48 -1.27
N LYS A 15 -11.57 8.16 -2.35
CA LYS A 15 -12.26 9.46 -2.29
C LYS A 15 -13.67 9.31 -1.72
N VAL A 16 -14.38 8.22 -2.04
CA VAL A 16 -15.70 7.92 -1.43
C VAL A 16 -15.56 7.71 0.08
N ALA A 17 -14.56 6.93 0.51
CA ALA A 17 -14.26 6.72 1.94
C ALA A 17 -13.96 8.05 2.64
N LEU A 18 -13.11 8.88 2.05
CA LEU A 18 -12.79 10.21 2.57
C LEU A 18 -14.05 11.07 2.76
N ASN A 19 -14.95 11.07 1.78
CA ASN A 19 -16.19 11.85 1.81
C ASN A 19 -17.24 11.27 2.76
N SER A 20 -17.03 10.04 3.25
CA SER A 20 -17.90 9.34 4.20
C SER A 20 -17.33 9.33 5.63
N ASP A 21 -16.33 10.17 5.91
CA ASP A 21 -15.60 10.22 7.18
C ASP A 21 -14.94 8.89 7.58
N GLU A 22 -14.50 8.09 6.59
CA GLU A 22 -13.66 6.91 6.77
C GLU A 22 -12.21 7.20 6.38
N VAL A 23 -11.29 6.38 6.92
CA VAL A 23 -9.88 6.45 6.50
C VAL A 23 -9.82 6.14 4.99
N PRO A 24 -9.16 6.96 4.15
CA PRO A 24 -9.21 6.84 2.69
C PRO A 24 -8.30 5.73 2.15
N VAL A 25 -8.52 4.52 2.64
CA VAL A 25 -7.94 3.28 2.15
C VAL A 25 -9.04 2.55 1.40
N ALA A 26 -8.76 2.19 0.16
CA ALA A 26 -9.67 1.44 -0.67
C ALA A 26 -8.90 0.54 -1.64
N CYS A 27 -9.60 -0.45 -2.16
CA CYS A 27 -9.04 -1.44 -3.06
C CYS A 27 -10.04 -1.96 -4.10
N VAL A 28 -9.49 -2.56 -5.14
CA VAL A 28 -10.21 -3.39 -6.10
C VAL A 28 -9.48 -4.72 -6.28
N PHE A 29 -10.25 -5.81 -6.36
CA PHE A 29 -9.76 -7.14 -6.72
C PHE A 29 -10.06 -7.40 -8.19
N VAL A 30 -9.06 -7.87 -8.93
CA VAL A 30 -9.11 -8.05 -10.38
C VAL A 30 -8.78 -9.49 -10.74
N HIS A 31 -9.68 -10.14 -11.46
CA HIS A 31 -9.50 -11.49 -11.97
C HIS A 31 -9.75 -11.47 -13.48
N ASN A 32 -8.82 -12.03 -14.27
CA ASN A 32 -8.87 -12.02 -15.74
C ASN A 32 -9.11 -10.63 -16.37
N GLY A 33 -8.54 -9.58 -15.76
CA GLY A 33 -8.67 -8.20 -16.23
C GLY A 33 -10.00 -7.53 -15.89
N GLU A 34 -10.87 -8.17 -15.12
CA GLU A 34 -12.14 -7.63 -14.66
C GLU A 34 -12.14 -7.39 -13.16
N VAL A 35 -12.72 -6.27 -12.72
CA VAL A 35 -12.92 -6.00 -11.29
C VAL A 35 -14.04 -6.90 -10.78
N ILE A 36 -13.73 -7.80 -9.85
CA ILE A 36 -14.70 -8.73 -9.26
C ILE A 36 -15.28 -8.23 -7.93
N ALA A 37 -14.55 -7.34 -7.23
CA ALA A 37 -15.04 -6.64 -6.06
C ALA A 37 -14.20 -5.41 -5.74
N GLU A 38 -14.82 -4.49 -5.02
CA GLU A 38 -14.26 -3.26 -4.49
C GLU A 38 -14.50 -3.17 -2.99
N GLY A 39 -13.59 -2.53 -2.28
CA GLY A 39 -13.66 -2.35 -0.83
C GLY A 39 -13.08 -1.02 -0.41
N MET A 40 -13.64 -0.44 0.65
CA MET A 40 -13.07 0.70 1.35
C MET A 40 -13.14 0.47 2.85
N ASN A 41 -12.32 1.17 3.62
CA ASN A 41 -12.41 1.07 5.07
C ASN A 41 -13.83 1.40 5.56
N ASP A 42 -14.30 0.59 6.50
CA ASP A 42 -15.65 0.66 7.09
C ASP A 42 -15.56 0.63 8.62
N THR A 43 -14.40 1.01 9.18
CA THR A 43 -14.08 0.85 10.60
C THR A 43 -14.92 1.73 11.52
N ASN A 44 -15.26 2.96 11.09
CA ASN A 44 -16.07 3.89 11.87
C ASN A 44 -17.56 3.50 11.79
N ALA A 45 -18.06 3.18 10.59
CA ALA A 45 -19.47 2.83 10.40
C ALA A 45 -19.84 1.48 11.05
N SER A 46 -18.95 0.48 10.94
CA SER A 46 -19.17 -0.83 11.56
C SER A 46 -18.79 -0.92 13.05
N LEU A 47 -18.10 0.09 13.59
CA LEU A 47 -17.49 0.07 14.92
C LEU A 47 -16.56 -1.13 15.14
N CYS A 48 -15.93 -1.61 14.07
CA CYS A 48 -15.10 -2.80 14.09
C CYS A 48 -13.75 -2.53 13.45
N GLY A 49 -12.68 -2.64 14.26
CA GLY A 49 -11.32 -2.33 13.85
C GLY A 49 -10.71 -3.27 12.81
N THR A 50 -11.39 -4.35 12.44
CA THR A 50 -10.92 -5.29 11.41
C THR A 50 -11.58 -5.05 10.04
N ARG A 51 -12.56 -4.14 9.93
CA ARG A 51 -13.28 -3.84 8.69
C ARG A 51 -12.47 -2.92 7.76
N HIS A 52 -11.28 -3.38 7.39
CA HIS A 52 -10.43 -2.72 6.40
C HIS A 52 -10.91 -3.00 4.98
N ALA A 53 -10.51 -2.16 4.03
CA ALA A 53 -10.87 -2.25 2.62
C ALA A 53 -10.71 -3.67 2.05
N GLU A 54 -9.59 -4.34 2.34
CA GLU A 54 -9.30 -5.69 1.87
C GLU A 54 -10.31 -6.70 2.40
N PHE A 55 -10.66 -6.64 3.69
CA PHE A 55 -11.66 -7.54 4.28
C PHE A 55 -13.07 -7.29 3.76
N VAL A 56 -13.43 -6.03 3.52
CA VAL A 56 -14.73 -5.67 2.93
C VAL A 56 -14.87 -6.27 1.53
N ALA A 57 -13.83 -6.17 0.70
CA ALA A 57 -13.84 -6.77 -0.64
C ALA A 57 -13.76 -8.30 -0.61
N ILE A 58 -12.91 -8.89 0.25
CA ILE A 58 -12.80 -10.35 0.41
C ILE A 58 -14.16 -10.96 0.77
N GLU A 59 -14.91 -10.35 1.69
CA GLU A 59 -16.25 -10.82 2.04
C GLU A 59 -17.19 -10.83 0.84
N LYS A 60 -17.22 -9.74 0.04
CA LYS A 60 -18.03 -9.66 -1.19
C LYS A 60 -17.67 -10.75 -2.21
N ILE A 61 -16.38 -11.09 -2.32
CA ILE A 61 -15.91 -12.14 -3.23
C ILE A 61 -16.35 -13.52 -2.74
N LEU A 62 -16.15 -13.81 -1.45
CA LEU A 62 -16.48 -15.12 -0.86
C LEU A 62 -17.99 -15.41 -0.83
N GLN A 63 -18.84 -14.39 -0.93
CA GLN A 63 -20.28 -14.56 -1.12
C GLN A 63 -20.65 -15.09 -2.51
N LYS A 64 -19.77 -14.96 -3.51
CA LYS A 64 -20.05 -15.26 -4.93
C LYS A 64 -19.11 -16.31 -5.53
N HIS A 65 -17.92 -16.48 -4.96
CA HIS A 65 -16.84 -17.30 -5.50
C HIS A 65 -16.19 -18.15 -4.41
N PRO A 66 -15.67 -19.34 -4.75
CA PRO A 66 -14.84 -20.11 -3.83
C PRO A 66 -13.52 -19.39 -3.55
N ALA A 67 -12.93 -19.64 -2.37
CA ALA A 67 -11.67 -19.02 -1.95
C ALA A 67 -10.49 -19.28 -2.92
N SER A 68 -10.53 -20.36 -3.70
CA SER A 68 -9.49 -20.65 -4.70
C SER A 68 -9.35 -19.57 -5.78
N ILE A 69 -10.35 -18.69 -5.98
CA ILE A 69 -10.25 -17.59 -6.95
C ILE A 69 -9.11 -16.62 -6.65
N PHE A 70 -8.72 -16.48 -5.38
CA PHE A 70 -7.66 -15.54 -4.98
C PHE A 70 -6.29 -15.93 -5.54
N GLU A 71 -6.04 -17.21 -5.79
CA GLU A 71 -4.80 -17.72 -6.42
C GLU A 71 -4.58 -17.12 -7.83
N GLU A 72 -5.65 -16.65 -8.47
CA GLU A 72 -5.65 -16.06 -9.81
C GLU A 72 -6.12 -14.60 -9.81
N THR A 73 -6.12 -13.94 -8.65
CA THR A 73 -6.65 -12.58 -8.49
C THR A 73 -5.56 -11.61 -8.02
N ASP A 74 -5.54 -10.41 -8.61
CA ASP A 74 -4.73 -9.29 -8.15
C ASP A 74 -5.50 -8.38 -7.22
N LEU A 75 -4.79 -7.83 -6.25
CA LEU A 75 -5.27 -6.71 -5.43
C LEU A 75 -4.61 -5.41 -5.88
N TYR A 76 -5.40 -4.36 -6.08
CA TYR A 76 -4.93 -2.98 -6.20
C TYR A 76 -5.46 -2.20 -5.00
N VAL A 77 -4.58 -1.65 -4.17
CA VAL A 77 -4.95 -0.96 -2.92
C VAL A 77 -4.20 0.35 -2.73
N THR A 78 -4.87 1.41 -2.31
CA THR A 78 -4.25 2.75 -2.26
C THR A 78 -3.10 2.85 -1.26
N VAL A 79 -3.13 2.07 -0.19
CA VAL A 79 -2.12 2.03 0.87
C VAL A 79 -1.66 0.59 1.08
N GLU A 80 -0.36 0.39 1.31
CA GLU A 80 0.21 -0.92 1.63
C GLU A 80 -0.63 -1.68 2.68
N PRO A 81 -0.99 -2.95 2.42
CA PRO A 81 -1.74 -3.76 3.37
C PRO A 81 -1.07 -3.77 4.75
N CYS A 82 -1.87 -3.61 5.80
CA CYS A 82 -1.34 -3.75 7.15
C CYS A 82 -0.98 -5.23 7.45
N VAL A 83 -0.27 -5.49 8.55
CA VAL A 83 0.09 -6.86 8.99
C VAL A 83 -1.10 -7.83 8.96
N MET A 84 -2.26 -7.38 9.43
CA MET A 84 -3.49 -8.19 9.44
C MET A 84 -3.98 -8.51 8.03
N CYS A 85 -4.10 -7.51 7.15
CA CYS A 85 -4.57 -7.70 5.78
C CYS A 85 -3.56 -8.53 4.96
N ALA A 86 -2.26 -8.24 5.11
CA ALA A 86 -1.18 -9.00 4.47
C ALA A 86 -1.22 -10.49 4.87
N SER A 87 -1.43 -10.79 6.15
CA SER A 87 -1.57 -12.17 6.64
C SER A 87 -2.83 -12.86 6.10
N ALA A 88 -3.95 -12.16 5.97
CA ALA A 88 -5.17 -12.72 5.39
C ALA A 88 -4.99 -13.04 3.90
N LEU A 89 -4.43 -12.10 3.13
CA LEU A 89 -4.11 -12.28 1.71
C LEU A 89 -3.13 -13.43 1.49
N ARG A 90 -2.17 -13.60 2.40
CA ARG A 90 -1.22 -14.71 2.43
C ARG A 90 -1.91 -16.07 2.57
N GLN A 91 -2.82 -16.21 3.52
CA GLN A 91 -3.57 -17.44 3.76
C GLN A 91 -4.54 -17.76 2.61
N LEU A 92 -5.09 -16.72 1.96
CA LEU A 92 -5.90 -16.86 0.75
C LEU A 92 -5.08 -17.08 -0.53
N LYS A 93 -3.74 -17.06 -0.41
CA LYS A 93 -2.78 -17.23 -1.51
C LYS A 93 -3.03 -16.28 -2.68
N ILE A 94 -3.25 -14.99 -2.38
CA ILE A 94 -3.44 -13.96 -3.42
C ILE A 94 -2.31 -14.03 -4.47
N ARG A 95 -2.64 -13.83 -5.76
CA ARG A 95 -1.64 -13.86 -6.84
C ARG A 95 -0.59 -12.76 -6.68
N ALA A 96 -1.03 -11.52 -6.55
CA ALA A 96 -0.18 -10.35 -6.40
C ALA A 96 -0.92 -9.17 -5.77
N VAL A 97 -0.15 -8.27 -5.16
CA VAL A 97 -0.64 -7.00 -4.61
C VAL A 97 0.08 -5.84 -5.27
N TYR A 98 -0.68 -4.86 -5.74
CA TYR A 98 -0.22 -3.59 -6.25
C TYR A 98 -0.71 -2.52 -5.29
N PHE A 99 0.18 -1.66 -4.79
CA PHE A 99 -0.22 -0.64 -3.84
C PHE A 99 0.33 0.74 -4.15
N GLY A 100 -0.38 1.77 -3.68
CA GLY A 100 0.03 3.16 -3.89
C GLY A 100 1.16 3.59 -2.97
N CYS A 101 0.84 3.98 -1.75
CA CYS A 101 1.84 4.42 -0.78
C CYS A 101 2.14 3.38 0.30
N ALA A 102 3.35 3.47 0.87
CA ALA A 102 3.76 2.70 2.03
C ALA A 102 2.85 2.96 3.25
N ASN A 103 2.80 1.99 4.15
CA ASN A 103 2.13 2.09 5.44
C ASN A 103 3.17 2.14 6.57
N ASP A 104 3.61 3.36 6.89
CA ASP A 104 4.72 3.61 7.83
C ASP A 104 4.47 3.10 9.26
N ARG A 105 3.21 2.83 9.63
CA ARG A 105 2.84 2.42 11.00
C ARG A 105 2.53 0.94 11.12
N PHE A 106 1.93 0.35 10.10
CA PHE A 106 1.38 -0.99 10.19
C PHE A 106 1.67 -1.86 8.97
N GLY A 107 2.51 -1.41 8.03
CA GLY A 107 2.77 -2.09 6.76
C GLY A 107 3.28 -3.52 6.92
N GLY A 108 2.56 -4.46 6.32
CA GLY A 108 2.85 -5.89 6.37
C GLY A 108 3.58 -6.42 5.14
N CYS A 109 3.91 -5.57 4.17
CA CYS A 109 4.52 -5.97 2.91
C CYS A 109 5.93 -5.41 2.71
N GLY A 110 6.52 -4.77 3.73
CA GLY A 110 7.86 -4.20 3.65
C GLY A 110 8.13 -3.06 4.63
N SER A 111 7.14 -2.19 4.91
CA SER A 111 7.40 -0.96 5.68
C SER A 111 7.66 -1.21 7.16
N VAL A 112 6.96 -2.16 7.77
CA VAL A 112 7.17 -2.53 9.18
C VAL A 112 7.56 -4.00 9.29
N LEU A 113 6.74 -4.89 8.74
CA LEU A 113 7.00 -6.32 8.64
C LEU A 113 6.92 -6.78 7.17
N ARG A 114 7.50 -7.94 6.87
CA ARG A 114 7.46 -8.59 5.54
C ARG A 114 6.65 -9.88 5.58
N ILE A 115 5.39 -9.80 6.02
CA ILE A 115 4.48 -10.95 6.11
C ILE A 115 4.29 -11.61 4.74
N ASN A 116 4.27 -10.80 3.67
CA ASN A 116 4.16 -11.29 2.30
C ASN A 116 5.37 -12.12 1.81
N ASN A 117 6.47 -12.19 2.56
CA ASN A 117 7.65 -12.97 2.18
C ASN A 117 8.38 -13.61 3.37
N ASP A 118 7.70 -13.75 4.51
CA ASP A 118 8.27 -14.43 5.66
C ASP A 118 8.31 -15.94 5.40
N PRO A 119 9.48 -16.59 5.46
CA PRO A 119 9.64 -18.01 5.14
C PRO A 119 9.02 -18.96 6.18
N SER A 120 8.60 -18.45 7.34
CA SER A 120 8.01 -19.25 8.42
C SER A 120 6.49 -19.45 8.31
N VAL A 121 5.87 -18.92 7.26
CA VAL A 121 4.41 -18.86 7.06
C VAL A 121 4.03 -19.54 5.73
N ASP A 122 2.79 -19.37 5.25
CA ASP A 122 2.31 -19.87 3.96
C ASP A 122 3.21 -19.43 2.77
N PRO A 123 2.98 -19.89 1.51
CA PRO A 123 3.81 -19.51 0.36
C PRO A 123 3.80 -18.00 -0.03
N PRO A 124 4.95 -17.43 -0.48
CA PRO A 124 5.12 -16.02 -0.87
C PRO A 124 4.10 -15.49 -1.87
N TYR A 125 3.77 -14.20 -1.76
CA TYR A 125 3.10 -13.44 -2.82
C TYR A 125 3.83 -12.12 -3.08
N ARG A 126 3.76 -11.66 -4.33
CA ARG A 126 4.50 -10.48 -4.78
C ARG A 126 3.76 -9.20 -4.44
N CYS A 127 4.52 -8.15 -4.12
CA CYS A 127 4.00 -6.82 -3.83
C CYS A 127 4.71 -5.78 -4.69
N PHE A 128 3.95 -4.93 -5.36
CA PHE A 128 4.43 -3.91 -6.29
C PHE A 128 3.98 -2.51 -5.82
N PRO A 129 4.89 -1.67 -5.33
CA PRO A 129 4.56 -0.37 -4.74
C PRO A 129 4.48 0.78 -5.75
N GLY A 130 3.93 1.92 -5.34
CA GLY A 130 4.22 3.20 -5.98
C GLY A 130 3.19 3.70 -7.00
N PHE A 131 2.09 2.97 -7.21
CA PHE A 131 1.04 3.37 -8.16
C PHE A 131 0.20 4.52 -7.59
N TYR A 132 0.27 5.70 -8.20
CA TYR A 132 -0.36 6.92 -7.65
C TYR A 132 -0.03 7.16 -6.16
N ARG A 133 1.25 6.95 -5.82
CA ARG A 133 1.74 7.05 -4.45
C ARG A 133 1.45 8.41 -3.82
N GLU A 134 1.68 9.48 -4.57
CA GLU A 134 1.56 10.84 -4.04
C GLU A 134 0.10 11.17 -3.76
N GLU A 135 -0.80 10.77 -4.64
CA GLU A 135 -2.24 10.91 -4.51
C GLU A 135 -2.77 10.15 -3.29
N ALA A 136 -2.32 8.90 -3.09
CA ALA A 136 -2.67 8.12 -1.91
C ALA A 136 -2.19 8.79 -0.60
N ILE A 137 -0.95 9.32 -0.59
CA ILE A 137 -0.43 10.08 0.56
C ILE A 137 -1.25 11.34 0.81
N MET A 138 -1.65 12.05 -0.25
CA MET A 138 -2.43 13.27 -0.13
C MET A 138 -3.81 13.00 0.47
N LEU A 139 -4.50 11.95 0.02
CA LEU A 139 -5.78 11.54 0.63
C LEU A 139 -5.63 11.26 2.13
N LEU A 140 -4.59 10.52 2.54
CA LEU A 140 -4.32 10.28 3.97
C LEU A 140 -4.05 11.59 4.73
N ARG A 141 -3.24 12.49 4.16
CA ARG A 141 -2.94 13.79 4.78
C ARG A 141 -4.21 14.62 4.95
N GLU A 142 -5.07 14.67 3.93
CA GLU A 142 -6.37 15.35 4.00
C GLU A 142 -7.24 14.79 5.13
N PHE A 143 -7.36 13.46 5.23
CA PHE A 143 -8.09 12.82 6.32
C PHE A 143 -7.55 13.20 7.71
N TYR A 144 -6.23 13.20 7.91
CA TYR A 144 -5.64 13.50 9.22
C TYR A 144 -5.63 14.98 9.58
N VAL A 145 -5.80 15.88 8.61
CA VAL A 145 -6.00 17.32 8.86
C VAL A 145 -7.45 17.62 9.25
N ARG A 146 -8.43 16.85 8.74
CA ARG A 146 -9.82 16.97 9.16
C ARG A 146 -9.98 16.77 10.68
N GLU A 147 -10.88 17.55 11.28
CA GLU A 147 -11.25 17.37 12.68
C GLU A 147 -12.08 16.10 12.81
N ASN A 148 -11.67 15.22 13.72
CA ASN A 148 -12.47 14.04 14.05
C ASN A 148 -13.52 14.46 15.07
N SER A 149 -14.73 14.80 14.60
CA SER A 149 -15.88 15.14 15.44
C SER A 149 -16.34 13.98 16.34
N ARG A 150 -15.94 12.74 16.02
CA ARG A 150 -16.21 11.54 16.82
C ARG A 150 -15.14 11.25 17.88
N ALA A 151 -14.09 12.06 17.98
CA ALA A 151 -13.07 11.89 19.02
C ALA A 151 -13.64 12.24 20.41
N PRO A 152 -13.34 11.45 21.47
CA PRO A 152 -13.83 11.72 22.83
C PRO A 152 -13.47 13.12 23.34
N VAL A 153 -12.33 13.65 22.90
CA VAL A 153 -11.90 15.02 23.14
C VAL A 153 -11.44 15.60 21.79
N PRO A 154 -12.27 16.46 21.16
CA PRO A 154 -11.89 17.13 19.92
C PRO A 154 -10.66 18.01 20.16
N ARG A 155 -9.56 17.73 19.46
CA ARG A 155 -8.40 18.63 19.40
C ARG A 155 -8.51 19.48 18.14
N SER A 156 -8.56 20.80 18.29
CA SER A 156 -8.48 21.74 17.17
C SER A 156 -7.24 21.45 16.34
N LYS A 157 -7.42 21.24 15.04
CA LYS A 157 -6.33 21.02 14.07
C LYS A 157 -6.12 22.21 13.13
N LYS A 158 -6.68 23.38 13.47
CA LYS A 158 -6.72 24.59 12.64
C LYS A 158 -5.37 25.06 12.06
N ASN A 159 -4.24 24.67 12.67
CA ASN A 159 -2.90 25.09 12.25
C ASN A 159 -2.12 23.99 11.48
N ARG A 160 -2.77 22.88 11.07
CA ARG A 160 -2.09 21.83 10.30
C ARG A 160 -2.16 22.14 8.81
N GLU A 161 -1.05 22.54 8.24
CA GLU A 161 -0.88 22.68 6.80
C GLU A 161 -0.62 21.33 6.13
N LEU A 162 -1.19 21.15 4.94
CA LEU A 162 -0.89 19.99 4.10
C LEU A 162 0.53 20.15 3.55
N LYS A 163 1.41 19.20 3.89
CA LYS A 163 2.73 19.12 3.28
C LYS A 163 2.59 18.54 1.88
N HIS A 164 3.31 19.08 0.91
CA HIS A 164 3.39 18.58 -0.47
C HIS A 164 4.74 17.94 -0.80
N GLU A 165 5.60 17.79 0.22
CA GLU A 165 6.86 17.06 0.10
C GLU A 165 6.61 15.56 0.29
N PHE A 166 7.22 14.73 -0.55
CA PHE A 166 7.12 13.28 -0.47
C PHE A 166 8.49 12.69 -0.21
N ALA A 167 8.58 11.83 0.82
CA ALA A 167 9.83 11.15 1.12
C ALA A 167 10.27 10.29 -0.08
N PRO A 168 11.58 10.16 -0.35
CA PRO A 168 12.07 9.23 -1.36
C PRO A 168 11.59 7.80 -1.08
N PHE A 169 11.20 7.06 -2.12
CA PHE A 169 10.76 5.67 -2.01
C PHE A 169 11.80 4.75 -2.67
N ASP A 170 12.15 3.62 -2.04
CA ASP A 170 13.16 2.69 -2.55
C ASP A 170 12.49 1.50 -3.22
N TYR A 171 12.46 1.49 -4.56
CA TYR A 171 11.87 0.42 -5.34
C TYR A 171 12.71 -0.87 -5.31
N THR A 172 14.00 -0.80 -4.99
CA THR A 172 14.90 -1.97 -4.98
C THR A 172 14.64 -2.94 -3.82
N GLU A 173 13.72 -2.60 -2.94
CA GLU A 173 13.25 -3.45 -1.85
C GLU A 173 12.08 -4.37 -2.24
N TYR A 174 11.51 -4.14 -3.43
CA TYR A 174 10.32 -4.81 -3.96
C TYR A 174 10.50 -5.34 -5.39
N ILE A 175 11.32 -4.67 -6.20
CA ILE A 175 11.54 -4.95 -7.61
C ILE A 175 12.96 -5.49 -7.80
N GLU A 176 13.10 -6.55 -8.61
CA GLU A 176 14.34 -7.31 -8.72
C GLU A 176 15.25 -6.83 -9.85
N SER A 177 14.68 -6.26 -10.93
CA SER A 177 15.44 -5.82 -12.10
C SER A 177 14.88 -4.54 -12.74
N GLU A 178 15.71 -3.92 -13.59
CA GLU A 178 15.31 -2.77 -14.39
C GLU A 178 14.22 -3.16 -15.40
N GLU A 179 14.32 -4.35 -16.00
CA GLU A 179 13.36 -4.87 -16.97
C GLU A 179 11.97 -5.02 -16.35
N GLU A 180 11.90 -5.59 -15.14
CA GLU A 180 10.65 -5.70 -14.39
C GLU A 180 10.08 -4.34 -14.02
N PHE A 181 10.93 -3.40 -13.62
CA PHE A 181 10.50 -2.03 -13.35
C PHE A 181 9.87 -1.39 -14.60
N ILE A 182 10.51 -1.55 -15.77
CA ILE A 182 10.00 -1.02 -17.03
C ILE A 182 8.67 -1.67 -17.42
N GLU A 183 8.50 -2.98 -17.19
CA GLU A 183 7.25 -3.69 -17.47
C GLU A 183 6.09 -3.16 -16.59
N LEU A 184 6.34 -2.91 -15.31
CA LEU A 184 5.32 -2.48 -14.35
C LEU A 184 4.96 -0.99 -14.46
N TYR A 185 5.97 -0.13 -14.58
CA TYR A 185 5.80 1.33 -14.46
C TYR A 185 6.00 2.07 -15.78
N GLY A 186 6.59 1.43 -16.78
CA GLY A 186 6.96 2.04 -18.06
C GLY A 186 8.32 2.73 -18.03
N ARG A 187 8.94 2.82 -19.21
CA ARG A 187 10.29 3.39 -19.40
C ARG A 187 10.39 4.87 -18.98
N GLN A 188 9.28 5.61 -19.03
CA GLN A 188 9.21 7.00 -18.60
C GLN A 188 9.49 7.18 -17.10
N GLU A 189 9.20 6.16 -16.27
CA GLU A 189 9.42 6.17 -14.83
C GLU A 189 10.82 5.70 -14.42
N LEU A 190 11.66 5.31 -15.38
CA LEU A 190 12.94 4.63 -15.13
C LEU A 190 13.90 5.45 -14.24
N HIS A 191 13.79 6.77 -14.25
CA HIS A 191 14.54 7.65 -13.35
C HIS A 191 14.34 7.29 -11.86
N LYS A 192 13.14 6.87 -11.45
CA LYS A 192 12.83 6.45 -10.06
C LYS A 192 13.58 5.18 -9.65
N TRP A 193 13.79 4.27 -10.60
CA TRP A 193 14.58 3.06 -10.38
C TRP A 193 16.06 3.41 -10.19
N HIS A 194 16.64 4.19 -11.09
CA HIS A 194 18.05 4.61 -11.00
C HIS A 194 18.32 5.41 -9.72
N ASP A 195 17.40 6.28 -9.30
CA ASP A 195 17.49 6.99 -8.02
C ASP A 195 17.48 6.04 -6.81
N SER A 196 16.74 4.93 -6.90
CA SER A 196 16.68 3.91 -5.84
C SER A 196 17.98 3.11 -5.78
N VAL A 197 18.51 2.68 -6.93
CA VAL A 197 19.80 1.98 -7.04
C VAL A 197 20.94 2.85 -6.50
N ALA A 198 21.03 4.12 -6.92
CA ALA A 198 22.06 5.05 -6.47
C ALA A 198 22.03 5.25 -4.94
N ARG A 199 20.83 5.37 -4.34
CA ARG A 199 20.65 5.46 -2.88
C ARG A 199 21.13 4.20 -2.17
N LYS A 200 20.81 3.01 -2.69
CA LYS A 200 21.23 1.72 -2.12
C LYS A 200 22.75 1.58 -2.13
N GLU A 201 23.41 1.96 -3.23
CA GLU A 201 24.87 1.95 -3.35
C GLU A 201 25.55 2.92 -2.38
N HIS A 202 25.02 4.14 -2.27
CA HIS A 202 25.56 5.14 -1.35
C HIS A 202 25.39 4.70 0.12
N ALA A 203 24.27 4.08 0.48
CA ALA A 203 24.05 3.51 1.80
C ALA A 203 25.03 2.36 2.12
N LYS A 204 25.33 1.49 1.13
CA LYS A 204 26.35 0.44 1.27
C LYS A 204 27.73 1.03 1.52
N LYS A 205 28.16 2.03 0.72
CA LYS A 205 29.47 2.70 0.86
C LYS A 205 29.65 3.36 2.25
N ARG A 206 28.59 3.96 2.80
CA ARG A 206 28.61 4.54 4.16
C ARG A 206 28.78 3.50 5.26
N LYS A 207 28.17 2.31 5.12
CA LYS A 207 28.29 1.21 6.11
C LYS A 207 29.66 0.54 6.08
N THR A 208 30.37 0.60 4.95
CA THR A 208 31.71 0.02 4.78
C THR A 208 32.84 1.01 5.06
N ALA A 209 32.55 2.29 5.30
CA ALA A 209 33.57 3.28 5.66
C ALA A 209 34.09 2.96 7.09
N PRO A 210 35.42 2.90 7.31
CA PRO A 210 35.97 2.62 8.62
C PRO A 210 35.50 3.67 9.62
N SER A 211 35.03 3.22 10.80
CA SER A 211 34.70 4.11 11.90
C SER A 211 35.96 4.87 12.31
N VAL A 212 36.02 6.17 12.03
CA VAL A 212 37.06 7.03 12.58
C VAL A 212 36.84 7.06 14.09
N GLN A 213 37.61 6.26 14.83
CA GLN A 213 37.67 6.41 16.28
C GLN A 213 38.21 7.83 16.56
N PRO A 214 37.58 8.60 17.45
CA PRO A 214 38.15 9.87 17.86
C PRO A 214 39.51 9.61 18.50
N LEU A 215 40.53 10.29 17.99
CA LEU A 215 41.85 10.34 18.61
C LEU A 215 41.69 11.01 19.98
N ASN A 216 42.04 10.28 21.05
CA ASN A 216 42.18 10.81 22.41
C ASN A 216 43.37 11.77 22.50
#